data_AF-A0AAW2N9H2-F1
#
_entry.id   AF-A0AAW2N9H2-F1
#
_cell.length_a   1.000
_cell.length_b   1.000
_cell.length_c   1.000
_cell.angle_alpha   90.00
_cell.angle_beta   90.00
_cell.angle_gamma   90.00
#
_symmetry.space_group_name_H-M   'P 1'
#
loop_
_entity.id
_entity.type
_entity.pdbx_description
1 polymer ?
#
loop_
_entity_poly.entity_id
_entity_poly.type
_entity_poly.pdbx_seq_one_letter_code
_entity_poly.pdbx_strand_id
1 'polypeptide(L)'
;MSSLQKLRTPHVLKWVSLLCTGNCCSPSKSSLYVNGSYQLFRHLRFCTAGSDVDLRNNLGELAKKSRVVRREAQAALSEYFHSTRGFQITDAENLSKNAPEFFDSLVKRVDVRDAKVGRSLARFLRYHPVNEFEPFFESIGLKPSEYLSFLPRDLMFLNDDQLLLENYSVLCNYGIARNRIGKIYKEEREVFRYECGVLQSKLRSFQNLGLKQSTVAKIIASSPHLLRGNVDQEFVGVLAKLKKVGIEYDWLEEHMSEEDSYNWKNMLDLIFLLSGMDLSDEQLEKLFRQHPDLLLECSGRITSCLFGLLLKFGSTLGDVRTAILQFPKYQL
;
A
#
# COMPACT_ATOMS: atom_id res chain seq x y z
N MET A 1 19.56 -2.69 -4.71
CA MET A 1 19.66 -4.17 -4.55
C MET A 1 18.45 -4.65 -3.76
N SER A 2 17.87 -5.76 -4.20
CA SER A 2 16.52 -6.27 -3.96
C SER A 2 16.04 -6.23 -2.49
N SER A 3 14.99 -5.46 -2.22
CA SER A 3 14.21 -5.59 -0.98
C SER A 3 13.42 -6.88 -1.03
N LEU A 4 13.76 -7.84 -0.17
CA LEU A 4 12.89 -8.97 0.16
C LEU A 4 11.63 -8.40 0.82
N GLN A 5 10.58 -8.18 0.02
CA GLN A 5 9.23 -8.07 0.55
C GLN A 5 8.98 -9.33 1.38
N LYS A 6 8.53 -9.16 2.62
CA LYS A 6 8.01 -10.27 3.42
C LYS A 6 6.86 -10.88 2.61
N LEU A 7 7.13 -11.98 1.90
CA LEU A 7 6.13 -12.71 1.14
C LEU A 7 5.15 -13.30 2.15
N ARG A 8 4.00 -12.65 2.31
CA ARG A 8 2.84 -13.26 2.92
C ARG A 8 2.54 -14.53 2.13
N THR A 9 2.54 -15.69 2.78
CA THR A 9 2.23 -16.95 2.09
C THR A 9 0.83 -16.83 1.50
N PRO A 10 0.70 -16.97 0.16
CA PRO A 10 -0.59 -16.81 -0.49
C PRO A 10 -1.63 -17.76 0.09
N HIS A 11 -2.83 -17.29 0.34
CA HIS A 11 -3.93 -18.12 0.85
C HIS A 11 -4.27 -19.24 -0.12
N VAL A 12 -4.19 -18.97 -1.42
CA VAL A 12 -4.38 -19.99 -2.47
C VAL A 12 -3.26 -21.05 -2.47
N LEU A 13 -2.05 -20.75 -1.99
CA LEU A 13 -0.99 -21.77 -1.85
C LEU A 13 -1.16 -22.64 -0.61
N LYS A 14 -1.87 -22.17 0.43
CA LYS A 14 -2.26 -23.03 1.56
C LYS A 14 -3.21 -24.15 1.09
N TRP A 15 -4.02 -23.89 0.07
CA TRP A 15 -4.86 -24.91 -0.56
C TRP A 15 -4.06 -26.03 -1.24
N VAL A 16 -2.97 -25.70 -1.95
CA VAL A 16 -2.09 -26.73 -2.55
C VAL A 16 -1.56 -27.66 -1.47
N SER A 17 -1.18 -27.12 -0.31
CA SER A 17 -0.72 -27.95 0.81
C SER A 17 -1.83 -28.87 1.36
N LEU A 18 -3.10 -28.42 1.38
CA LEU A 18 -4.24 -29.23 1.85
C LEU A 18 -4.63 -30.33 0.85
N LEU A 19 -4.62 -30.05 -0.44
CA LEU A 19 -4.84 -31.08 -1.46
C LEU A 19 -3.74 -32.15 -1.45
N CYS A 20 -2.48 -31.75 -1.24
CA CYS A 20 -1.37 -32.68 -1.09
C CYS A 20 -1.47 -33.54 0.19
N THR A 21 -2.18 -33.08 1.23
CA THR A 21 -2.45 -33.90 2.43
C THR A 21 -3.64 -34.85 2.29
N GLY A 22 -4.57 -34.57 1.37
CA GLY A 22 -5.78 -35.38 1.14
C GLY A 22 -5.63 -36.47 0.07
N ASN A 23 -4.71 -36.30 -0.88
CA ASN A 23 -4.35 -37.34 -1.84
C ASN A 23 -3.05 -38.02 -1.40
N CYS A 24 -3.14 -39.28 -0.98
CA CYS A 24 -2.00 -40.13 -0.69
C CYS A 24 -1.14 -40.38 -1.95
N CYS A 25 -0.30 -39.42 -2.30
CA CYS A 25 0.93 -39.70 -3.01
C CYS A 25 2.00 -39.92 -1.95
N SER A 26 2.29 -41.19 -1.65
CA SER A 26 3.49 -41.58 -0.90
C SER A 26 4.69 -40.82 -1.47
N PRO A 27 5.46 -40.07 -0.66
CA PRO A 27 6.65 -39.42 -1.17
C PRO A 27 7.65 -40.50 -1.57
N SER A 28 7.87 -40.65 -2.88
CA SER A 28 9.03 -41.37 -3.38
C SER A 28 10.26 -40.63 -2.89
N LYS A 29 11.04 -41.29 -2.04
CA LYS A 29 12.29 -40.78 -1.49
C LYS A 29 13.27 -40.50 -2.63
N SER A 30 13.33 -39.27 -3.12
CA SER A 30 14.50 -38.78 -3.87
C SER A 30 15.36 -37.96 -2.92
N SER A 31 16.44 -38.59 -2.45
CA SER A 31 17.56 -37.96 -1.78
C SER A 31 18.18 -36.90 -2.69
N LEU A 32 18.04 -35.63 -2.33
CA LEU A 32 18.98 -34.59 -2.73
C LEU A 32 19.34 -33.78 -1.49
N TYR A 33 20.51 -34.12 -0.96
CA TYR A 33 21.20 -33.36 0.07
C TYR A 33 21.41 -31.93 -0.40
N VAL A 34 20.93 -30.95 0.39
CA VAL A 34 21.46 -29.59 0.36
C VAL A 34 22.04 -29.31 1.73
N ASN A 35 23.36 -29.24 1.74
CA ASN A 35 24.21 -28.92 2.86
C ASN A 35 24.20 -27.40 3.07
N GLY A 36 23.86 -26.92 4.27
CA GLY A 36 23.83 -25.49 4.58
C GLY A 36 23.60 -25.23 6.07
N SER A 37 24.65 -24.77 6.74
CA SER A 37 24.85 -24.66 8.19
C SER A 37 23.83 -23.78 8.93
N TYR A 38 23.18 -24.34 9.94
CA TYR A 38 22.56 -23.60 11.04
C TYR A 38 23.61 -23.29 12.11
N GLN A 39 24.22 -22.12 12.06
CA GLN A 39 24.86 -21.53 13.24
C GLN A 39 24.58 -20.03 13.25
N LEU A 40 23.71 -19.60 14.17
CA LEU A 40 23.78 -18.31 14.89
C LEU A 40 22.74 -18.30 16.04
N PHE A 41 22.63 -19.41 16.78
CA PHE A 41 21.94 -19.47 18.07
C PHE A 41 22.97 -19.61 19.18
N ARG A 42 23.68 -18.52 19.46
CA ARG A 42 24.39 -18.29 20.72
C ARG A 42 25.04 -16.94 20.61
N HIS A 43 24.50 -15.95 21.30
CA HIS A 43 25.22 -15.04 22.18
C HIS A 43 24.23 -13.97 22.62
N LEU A 44 23.78 -14.11 23.86
CA LEU A 44 23.67 -13.03 24.85
C LEU A 44 23.12 -13.70 26.12
N ARG A 45 24.05 -14.20 26.92
CA ARG A 45 23.82 -14.70 28.27
C ARG A 45 24.33 -13.62 29.22
N PHE A 46 23.49 -13.31 30.20
CA PHE A 46 23.73 -12.61 31.46
C PHE A 46 23.85 -11.08 31.44
N CYS A 47 22.83 -10.45 32.02
CA CYS A 47 23.03 -9.37 32.99
C CYS A 47 22.33 -9.77 34.29
N THR A 48 23.11 -9.66 35.35
CA THR A 48 22.85 -9.98 36.75
C THR A 48 21.70 -9.16 37.31
N ALA A 49 20.92 -9.74 38.23
CA ALA A 49 19.86 -9.05 38.95
C ALA A 49 20.44 -7.91 39.81
N GLY A 50 20.20 -6.66 39.38
CA GLY A 50 20.53 -5.43 40.10
C GLY A 50 19.79 -4.25 39.47
N SER A 51 18.83 -3.67 40.22
CA SER A 51 18.06 -2.44 39.94
C SER A 51 17.47 -2.29 38.52
N ASP A 52 16.65 -3.26 38.09
CA ASP A 52 15.87 -3.17 36.83
C ASP A 52 14.80 -2.05 36.86
N VAL A 53 14.43 -1.59 38.05
CA VAL A 53 13.43 -0.53 38.26
C VAL A 53 13.98 0.86 37.92
N ASP A 54 15.22 1.18 38.32
CA ASP A 54 15.82 2.51 38.04
C ASP A 54 16.22 2.67 36.58
N LEU A 55 16.71 1.63 35.91
CA LEU A 55 17.05 1.70 34.48
C LEU A 55 15.79 1.92 33.64
N ARG A 56 14.69 1.22 33.98
CA ARG A 56 13.39 1.32 33.31
C ARG A 56 12.72 2.68 33.56
N ASN A 57 12.86 3.25 34.76
CA ASN A 57 12.39 4.59 35.08
C ASN A 57 13.18 5.66 34.30
N ASN A 58 14.51 5.56 34.26
CA ASN A 58 15.38 6.48 33.51
C ASN A 58 15.13 6.43 31.99
N LEU A 59 14.96 5.23 31.41
CA LEU A 59 14.58 5.04 30.00
C LEU A 59 13.20 5.65 29.71
N GLY A 60 12.25 5.50 30.63
CA GLY A 60 10.92 6.10 30.53
C GLY A 60 10.98 7.63 30.54
N GLU A 61 11.81 8.23 31.39
CA GLU A 61 12.00 9.68 31.43
C GLU A 61 12.74 10.23 30.21
N LEU A 62 13.80 9.56 29.74
CA LEU A 62 14.51 9.90 28.51
C LEU A 62 13.58 9.83 27.30
N ALA A 63 12.77 8.77 27.19
CA ALA A 63 11.77 8.63 26.14
C ALA A 63 10.70 9.72 26.22
N LYS A 64 10.24 10.09 27.42
CA LYS A 64 9.31 11.21 27.62
C LYS A 64 9.92 12.54 27.20
N LYS A 65 11.16 12.84 27.62
CA LYS A 65 11.90 14.05 27.24
C LYS A 65 12.08 14.12 25.71
N SER A 66 12.49 13.02 25.08
CA SER A 66 12.61 12.91 23.62
C SER A 66 11.28 13.16 22.89
N ARG A 67 10.17 12.61 23.41
CA ARG A 67 8.82 12.84 22.84
C ARG A 67 8.38 14.30 22.95
N VAL A 68 8.62 14.96 24.09
CA VAL A 68 8.30 16.38 24.28
C VAL A 68 9.10 17.23 23.32
N VAL A 69 10.42 16.99 23.23
CA VAL A 69 11.31 17.68 22.30
C VAL A 69 10.84 17.50 20.85
N ARG A 70 10.50 16.28 20.44
CA ARG A 70 9.97 16.01 19.09
C ARG A 70 8.68 16.79 18.83
N ARG A 71 7.74 16.81 19.78
CA ARG A 71 6.48 17.56 19.64
C ARG A 71 6.71 19.06 19.50
N GLU A 72 7.59 19.65 20.31
CA GLU A 72 7.91 21.09 20.21
C GLU A 72 8.53 21.45 18.86
N ALA A 73 9.46 20.62 18.38
CA ALA A 73 10.08 20.81 17.08
C ALA A 73 9.08 20.60 15.93
N GLN A 74 8.22 19.59 16.00
CA GLN A 74 7.14 19.39 15.00
C GLN A 74 6.16 20.56 14.99
N ALA A 75 5.80 21.10 16.16
CA ALA A 75 4.95 22.28 16.27
C ALA A 75 5.59 23.50 15.60
N ALA A 76 6.88 23.75 15.87
CA ALA A 76 7.63 24.85 15.22
C ALA A 76 7.70 24.68 13.69
N LEU A 77 7.89 23.45 13.21
CA LEU A 77 7.90 23.15 11.77
C LEU A 77 6.50 23.33 11.14
N SER A 78 5.44 22.90 11.82
CA SER A 78 4.06 23.12 11.39
C SER A 78 3.72 24.61 11.33
N GLU A 79 4.15 25.40 12.32
CA GLU A 79 3.95 26.84 12.35
C GLU A 79 4.72 27.55 11.21
N TYR A 80 5.93 27.11 10.90
CA TYR A 80 6.65 27.58 9.72
C TYR A 80 5.85 27.32 8.43
N PHE A 81 5.39 26.09 8.22
CA PHE A 81 4.60 25.71 7.05
C PHE A 81 3.28 26.47 6.94
N HIS A 82 2.57 26.67 8.05
CA HIS A 82 1.31 27.40 8.05
C HIS A 82 1.52 28.92 7.91
N SER A 83 2.24 29.52 8.86
CA SER A 83 2.33 30.98 9.00
C SER A 83 3.32 31.62 8.02
N THR A 84 4.41 30.94 7.67
CA THR A 84 5.44 31.48 6.77
C THR A 84 5.19 31.07 5.33
N ARG A 85 4.74 29.83 5.09
CA ARG A 85 4.58 29.26 3.75
C ARG A 85 3.13 29.25 3.26
N GLY A 86 2.16 29.56 4.12
CA GLY A 86 0.76 29.75 3.74
C GLY A 86 -0.01 28.46 3.51
N PHE A 87 0.50 27.30 3.95
CA PHE A 87 -0.25 26.04 3.84
C PHE A 87 -1.45 26.01 4.78
N GLN A 88 -2.49 25.25 4.39
CA GLN A 88 -3.59 24.95 5.29
C GLN A 88 -3.07 24.23 6.54
N ILE A 89 -3.67 24.50 7.69
CA ILE A 89 -3.20 23.96 8.97
C ILE A 89 -3.12 22.43 8.98
N THR A 90 -4.08 21.76 8.32
CA THR A 90 -4.11 20.30 8.18
C THR A 90 -2.93 19.76 7.38
N ASP A 91 -2.52 20.47 6.34
CA ASP A 91 -1.42 20.04 5.47
C ASP A 91 -0.07 20.36 6.12
N ALA A 92 0.05 21.52 6.79
CA ALA A 92 1.22 21.85 7.60
C ALA A 92 1.47 20.84 8.74
N GLU A 93 0.40 20.40 9.41
CA GLU A 93 0.48 19.33 10.40
C GLU A 93 0.86 17.98 9.78
N ASN A 94 0.32 17.65 8.61
CA ASN A 94 0.66 16.42 7.92
C ASN A 94 2.16 16.39 7.54
N LEU A 95 2.66 17.47 6.94
CA LEU A 95 4.06 17.62 6.53
C LEU A 95 5.01 17.48 7.73
N SER A 96 4.67 18.11 8.86
CA SER A 96 5.51 18.08 10.06
C SER A 96 5.49 16.74 10.81
N LYS A 97 4.36 16.02 10.79
CA LYS A 97 4.19 14.77 11.54
C LYS A 97 4.61 13.53 10.75
N ASN A 98 4.39 13.51 9.44
CA ASN A 98 4.55 12.33 8.58
C ASN A 98 5.83 12.33 7.72
N ALA A 99 6.80 13.20 8.03
CA ALA A 99 8.11 13.24 7.38
C ALA A 99 9.27 12.98 8.38
N PRO A 100 9.39 11.76 8.95
CA PRO A 100 10.34 11.47 10.02
C PRO A 100 11.82 11.61 9.62
N GLU A 101 12.24 11.12 8.45
CA GLU A 101 13.63 11.16 7.99
C GLU A 101 14.06 12.59 7.66
N PHE A 102 13.20 13.35 6.97
CA PHE A 102 13.42 14.78 6.75
C PHE A 102 13.54 15.52 8.09
N PHE A 103 12.61 15.27 9.02
CA PHE A 103 12.60 15.90 10.33
C PHE A 103 13.87 15.59 11.12
N ASP A 104 14.31 14.34 11.16
CA ASP A 104 15.52 13.94 11.87
C ASP A 104 16.78 14.55 11.22
N SER A 105 16.80 14.69 9.89
CA SER A 105 17.84 15.41 9.14
C SER A 105 17.87 16.90 9.46
N LEU A 106 16.71 17.53 9.60
CA LEU A 106 16.56 18.95 9.93
C LEU A 106 17.03 19.24 11.36
N VAL A 107 16.58 18.44 12.34
CA VAL A 107 16.93 18.64 13.76
C VAL A 107 18.43 18.50 14.00
N LYS A 108 19.13 17.61 13.27
CA LYS A 108 20.60 17.47 13.35
C LYS A 108 21.36 18.74 12.94
N ARG A 109 20.76 19.61 12.11
CA ARG A 109 21.37 20.87 11.65
C ARG A 109 21.15 22.02 12.62
N VAL A 110 20.21 21.87 13.55
CA VAL A 110 19.92 22.88 14.57
C VAL A 110 20.81 22.65 15.77
N ASP A 111 21.46 23.70 16.27
CA ASP A 111 22.21 23.62 17.52
C ASP A 111 21.21 23.51 18.70
N VAL A 112 21.01 22.30 19.21
CA VAL A 112 20.06 21.99 20.30
C VAL A 112 20.69 22.19 21.68
N ARG A 113 21.83 22.90 21.77
CA ARG A 113 22.50 23.17 23.06
C ARG A 113 21.62 23.95 24.06
N ASP A 114 20.65 24.72 23.57
CA ASP A 114 19.66 25.40 24.40
C ASP A 114 18.44 24.51 24.64
N ALA A 115 17.95 24.48 25.88
CA ALA A 115 16.82 23.68 26.37
C ALA A 115 15.44 23.95 25.72
N LYS A 116 15.38 24.68 24.60
CA LYS A 116 14.14 25.07 23.89
C LYS A 116 14.25 24.77 22.39
N VAL A 117 14.17 23.48 22.05
CA VAL A 117 14.35 22.96 20.68
C VAL A 117 13.40 23.62 19.68
N GLY A 118 12.13 23.81 20.04
CA GLY A 118 11.15 24.47 19.17
C GLY A 118 11.55 25.90 18.82
N ARG A 119 12.10 26.67 19.77
CA ARG A 119 12.56 28.05 19.53
C ARG A 119 13.79 28.10 18.65
N SER A 120 14.76 27.21 18.88
CA SER A 120 15.97 27.12 18.06
C SER A 120 15.62 26.74 16.63
N LEU A 121 14.71 25.78 16.44
CA LEU A 121 14.24 25.38 15.12
C LEU A 121 13.47 26.50 14.42
N ALA A 122 12.53 27.16 15.11
CA ALA A 122 11.81 28.31 14.55
C ALA A 122 12.77 29.43 14.13
N ARG A 123 13.81 29.71 14.93
CA ARG A 123 14.85 30.68 14.57
C ARG A 123 15.66 30.22 13.37
N PHE A 124 16.03 28.94 13.29
CA PHE A 124 16.78 28.37 12.17
C PHE A 124 16.00 28.54 10.86
N LEU A 125 14.73 28.16 10.84
CA LEU A 125 13.84 28.20 9.66
C LEU A 125 13.58 29.62 9.14
N ARG A 126 13.68 30.65 9.99
CA ARG A 126 13.58 32.06 9.56
C ARG A 126 14.69 32.47 8.60
N TYR A 127 15.86 31.86 8.71
CA TYR A 127 17.04 32.21 7.91
C TYR A 127 17.46 31.10 6.93
N HIS A 128 16.92 29.90 7.10
CA HIS A 128 17.24 28.72 6.30
C HIS A 128 15.94 28.07 5.80
N PRO A 129 15.33 28.60 4.73
CA PRO A 129 14.16 27.97 4.13
C PRO A 129 14.50 26.55 3.70
N VAL A 130 13.57 25.63 3.92
CA VAL A 130 13.73 24.21 3.58
C VAL A 130 13.19 23.91 2.18
N ASN A 131 13.71 22.86 1.56
CA ASN A 131 13.07 22.26 0.39
C ASN A 131 11.76 21.58 0.79
N GLU A 132 10.64 22.15 0.39
CA GLU A 132 9.29 21.71 0.78
C GLU A 132 8.88 20.41 0.08
N PHE A 133 9.51 20.07 -1.05
CA PHE A 133 9.24 18.82 -1.76
C PHE A 133 9.69 17.59 -0.97
N GLU A 134 10.77 17.69 -0.18
CA GLU A 134 11.25 16.57 0.66
C GLU A 134 10.21 16.13 1.70
N PRO A 135 9.76 16.99 2.65
CA PRO A 135 8.74 16.61 3.62
C PRO A 135 7.40 16.31 2.96
N PHE A 136 7.08 16.93 1.81
CA PHE A 136 5.87 16.59 1.07
C PHE A 136 5.86 15.15 0.59
N PHE A 137 6.88 14.74 -0.18
CA PHE A 137 6.96 13.39 -0.71
C PHE A 137 7.01 12.35 0.41
N GLU A 138 7.75 12.64 1.48
CA GLU A 138 7.77 11.75 2.63
C GLU A 138 6.40 11.63 3.30
N SER A 139 5.70 12.77 3.50
CA SER A 139 4.38 12.80 4.14
C SER A 139 3.27 12.09 3.36
N ILE A 140 3.43 11.93 2.04
CA ILE A 140 2.51 11.17 1.20
C ILE A 140 2.90 9.69 1.08
N GLY A 141 3.93 9.24 1.80
CA GLY A 141 4.31 7.83 1.93
C GLY A 141 5.47 7.38 1.05
N LEU A 142 6.19 8.30 0.39
CA LEU A 142 7.41 7.95 -0.35
C LEU A 142 8.62 7.91 0.57
N LYS A 143 9.53 6.97 0.34
CA LYS A 143 10.81 6.93 1.04
C LYS A 143 11.80 7.90 0.37
N PRO A 144 12.81 8.41 1.11
CA PRO A 144 13.89 9.22 0.53
C PRO A 144 14.52 8.58 -0.71
N SER A 145 14.83 7.28 -0.67
CA SER A 145 15.38 6.55 -1.82
C SER A 145 14.47 6.55 -3.06
N GLU A 146 13.16 6.76 -2.89
CA GLU A 146 12.17 6.76 -3.96
C GLU A 146 11.95 8.16 -4.53
N TYR A 147 11.88 9.20 -3.68
CA TYR A 147 11.54 10.55 -4.13
C TYR A 147 12.74 11.42 -4.50
N LEU A 148 13.98 11.04 -4.14
CA LEU A 148 15.16 11.84 -4.49
C LEU A 148 15.30 12.10 -6.00
N SER A 149 14.86 11.15 -6.85
CA SER A 149 14.82 11.32 -8.31
C SER A 149 13.67 12.20 -8.80
N PHE A 150 12.69 12.49 -7.94
CA PHE A 150 11.51 13.30 -8.25
C PHE A 150 11.64 14.76 -7.79
N LEU A 151 12.67 15.07 -7.00
CA LEU A 151 12.92 16.44 -6.55
C LEU A 151 13.14 17.35 -7.77
N PRO A 152 12.41 18.47 -7.87
CA PRO A 152 12.70 19.48 -8.87
C PRO A 152 14.12 20.02 -8.70
N ARG A 153 14.77 20.39 -9.82
CA ARG A 153 16.12 20.98 -9.78
C ARG A 153 16.08 22.45 -9.40
N ASP A 154 15.07 23.16 -9.88
CA ASP A 154 14.98 24.63 -9.82
C ASP A 154 13.82 25.12 -8.93
N LEU A 155 13.08 24.20 -8.28
CA LEU A 155 11.98 24.54 -7.37
C LEU A 155 12.27 24.00 -5.98
N MET A 156 12.07 24.85 -4.99
CA MET A 156 12.22 24.51 -3.58
C MET A 156 10.88 24.64 -2.82
N PHE A 157 9.92 25.38 -3.37
CA PHE A 157 8.64 25.65 -2.72
C PHE A 157 7.49 24.98 -3.48
N LEU A 158 6.56 24.35 -2.75
CA LEU A 158 5.41 23.64 -3.35
C LEU A 158 4.41 24.62 -3.98
N ASN A 159 4.29 25.83 -3.42
CA ASN A 159 3.39 26.85 -3.97
C ASN A 159 3.77 27.28 -5.40
N ASP A 160 5.02 27.05 -5.81
CA ASP A 160 5.46 27.31 -7.18
C ASP A 160 4.95 26.23 -8.15
N ASP A 161 4.44 25.10 -7.64
CA ASP A 161 3.88 23.99 -8.41
C ASP A 161 2.36 23.84 -8.14
N GLN A 162 1.59 24.77 -8.69
CA GLN A 162 0.13 24.86 -8.45
C GLN A 162 -0.62 23.60 -8.88
N LEU A 163 -0.29 23.02 -10.04
CA LEU A 163 -0.97 21.80 -10.54
C LEU A 163 -0.73 20.60 -9.62
N LEU A 164 0.47 20.48 -9.04
CA LEU A 164 0.78 19.43 -8.07
C LEU A 164 -0.12 19.56 -6.84
N LEU A 165 -0.21 20.77 -6.26
CA LEU A 165 -1.01 21.02 -5.08
C LEU A 165 -2.51 20.87 -5.34
N GLU A 166 -3.02 21.38 -6.46
CA GLU A 166 -4.44 21.25 -6.82
C GLU A 166 -4.85 19.78 -6.96
N ASN A 167 -4.09 18.99 -7.73
CA ASN A 167 -4.39 17.57 -7.92
C ASN A 167 -4.21 16.77 -6.62
N TYR A 168 -3.21 17.12 -5.79
CA TYR A 168 -3.06 16.57 -4.44
C TYR A 168 -4.31 16.83 -3.58
N SER A 169 -4.80 18.08 -3.54
CA SER A 169 -5.99 18.46 -2.79
C SER A 169 -7.24 17.74 -3.31
N VAL A 170 -7.38 17.53 -4.62
CA VAL A 170 -8.47 16.73 -5.19
C VAL A 170 -8.46 15.31 -4.64
N LEU A 171 -7.31 14.64 -4.60
CA LEU A 171 -7.20 13.27 -4.06
C LEU A 171 -7.53 13.22 -2.55
N CYS A 172 -7.02 14.18 -1.78
CA CYS A 172 -7.32 14.30 -0.35
C CYS A 172 -8.81 14.54 -0.09
N ASN A 173 -9.42 15.49 -0.80
CA ASN A 173 -10.84 15.83 -0.67
C ASN A 173 -11.75 14.71 -1.16
N TYR A 174 -11.27 13.88 -2.10
CA TYR A 174 -11.97 12.68 -2.54
C TYR A 174 -11.98 11.56 -1.49
N GLY A 175 -11.11 11.64 -0.48
CA GLY A 175 -11.03 10.66 0.61
C GLY A 175 -9.90 9.63 0.47
N ILE A 176 -8.95 9.84 -0.45
CA ILE A 176 -7.76 8.99 -0.54
C ILE A 176 -6.80 9.34 0.61
N ALA A 177 -6.39 8.33 1.38
CA ALA A 177 -5.46 8.52 2.48
C ALA A 177 -4.13 9.11 2.00
N ARG A 178 -3.64 10.13 2.71
CA ARG A 178 -2.45 10.91 2.29
C ARG A 178 -1.22 10.04 2.05
N ASN A 179 -0.98 9.05 2.91
CA ASN A 179 0.12 8.10 2.79
C ASN A 179 -0.01 7.10 1.62
N ARG A 180 -1.15 7.06 0.93
CA ARG A 180 -1.37 6.29 -0.31
C ARG A 180 -1.14 7.12 -1.56
N ILE A 181 -1.21 8.45 -1.46
CA ILE A 181 -1.02 9.36 -2.60
C ILE A 181 0.41 9.26 -3.15
N GLY A 182 1.41 8.93 -2.33
CA GLY A 182 2.78 8.69 -2.78
C GLY A 182 2.87 7.58 -3.83
N LYS A 183 2.11 6.48 -3.66
CA LYS A 183 2.04 5.41 -4.66
C LYS A 183 1.50 5.95 -5.99
N ILE A 184 0.44 6.75 -5.94
CA ILE A 184 -0.15 7.40 -7.12
C ILE A 184 0.89 8.29 -7.80
N TYR A 185 1.62 9.12 -7.05
CA TYR A 185 2.66 10.00 -7.60
C TYR A 185 3.79 9.21 -8.27
N LYS A 186 4.22 8.11 -7.64
CA LYS A 186 5.31 7.26 -8.14
C LYS A 186 4.94 6.49 -9.40
N GLU A 187 3.74 5.93 -9.46
CA GLU A 187 3.29 5.11 -10.60
C GLU A 187 2.75 6.00 -11.74
N GLU A 188 2.06 7.09 -11.41
CA GLU A 188 1.27 7.89 -12.33
C GLU A 188 1.50 9.40 -12.14
N ARG A 189 2.76 9.84 -12.25
CA ARG A 189 3.16 11.23 -12.04
C ARG A 189 2.38 12.25 -12.87
N GLU A 190 1.99 11.88 -14.10
CA GLU A 190 1.24 12.75 -15.02
C GLU A 190 -0.10 13.21 -14.43
N VAL A 191 -0.70 12.44 -13.52
CA VAL A 191 -1.94 12.80 -12.81
C VAL A 191 -1.80 14.12 -12.06
N PHE A 192 -0.61 14.44 -11.56
CA PHE A 192 -0.34 15.69 -10.83
C PHE A 192 -0.03 16.86 -11.75
N ARG A 193 -0.10 16.64 -13.07
CA ARG A 193 0.04 17.66 -14.12
C ARG A 193 -1.28 17.88 -14.88
N TYR A 194 -2.36 17.24 -14.45
CA TYR A 194 -3.67 17.44 -15.04
C TYR A 194 -4.16 18.86 -14.80
N GLU A 195 -4.78 19.43 -15.83
CA GLU A 195 -5.44 20.73 -15.75
C GLU A 195 -6.59 20.70 -14.73
N CYS A 196 -6.95 21.89 -14.25
CA CYS A 196 -7.96 22.06 -13.21
C CYS A 196 -9.27 21.34 -13.58
N GLY A 197 -9.78 20.52 -12.65
CA GLY A 197 -11.04 19.79 -12.81
C GLY A 197 -10.95 18.49 -13.63
N VAL A 198 -9.85 18.20 -14.34
CA VAL A 198 -9.69 16.96 -15.12
C VAL A 198 -9.67 15.75 -14.19
N LEU A 199 -8.83 15.77 -13.15
CA LEU A 199 -8.73 14.67 -12.18
C LEU A 199 -10.07 14.44 -11.46
N GLN A 200 -10.75 15.51 -11.06
CA GLN A 200 -12.07 15.40 -10.40
C GLN A 200 -13.12 14.78 -11.33
N SER A 201 -13.15 15.22 -12.59
CA SER A 201 -14.06 14.66 -13.60
C SER A 201 -13.77 13.18 -13.83
N LYS A 202 -12.50 12.79 -13.85
CA LYS A 202 -12.09 11.40 -13.97
C LYS A 202 -12.55 10.55 -12.79
N LEU A 203 -12.35 11.03 -11.57
CA LEU A 203 -12.84 10.36 -10.36
C LEU A 203 -14.37 10.18 -10.37
N ARG A 204 -15.12 11.22 -10.79
CA ARG A 204 -16.58 11.13 -10.96
C ARG A 204 -17.01 10.15 -12.04
N SER A 205 -16.23 9.99 -13.12
CA SER A 205 -16.54 9.03 -14.18
C SER A 205 -16.60 7.58 -13.66
N PHE A 206 -15.80 7.24 -12.64
CA PHE A 206 -15.88 5.93 -11.98
C PHE A 206 -17.15 5.79 -11.14
N GLN A 207 -17.65 6.87 -10.52
CA GLN A 207 -18.93 6.83 -9.80
C GLN A 207 -20.10 6.61 -10.77
N ASN A 208 -20.01 7.13 -12.00
CA ASN A 208 -21.02 6.87 -13.04
C ASN A 208 -21.10 5.40 -13.45
N LEU A 209 -20.09 4.58 -13.13
CA LEU A 209 -20.14 3.11 -13.29
C LEU A 209 -20.93 2.43 -12.17
N GLY A 210 -21.45 3.18 -11.18
CA GLY A 210 -22.20 2.66 -10.03
C GLY A 210 -21.35 2.41 -8.79
N LEU A 211 -20.09 2.86 -8.77
CA LEU A 211 -19.21 2.73 -7.61
C LEU A 211 -19.46 3.84 -6.58
N LYS A 212 -19.42 3.48 -5.30
CA LYS A 212 -19.41 4.47 -4.22
C LYS A 212 -18.07 5.20 -4.20
N GLN A 213 -18.07 6.43 -3.68
CA GLN A 213 -16.87 7.25 -3.56
C GLN A 213 -15.74 6.53 -2.79
N SER A 214 -16.08 5.84 -1.69
CA SER A 214 -15.14 5.06 -0.88
C SER A 214 -14.51 3.90 -1.67
N THR A 215 -15.32 3.15 -2.41
CA THR A 215 -14.85 2.08 -3.31
C THR A 215 -13.93 2.64 -4.39
N VAL A 216 -14.27 3.77 -5.01
CA VAL A 216 -13.40 4.44 -6.00
C VAL A 216 -12.09 4.87 -5.36
N ALA A 217 -12.11 5.48 -4.17
CA ALA A 217 -10.89 5.91 -3.48
C ALA A 217 -9.94 4.72 -3.24
N LYS A 218 -10.50 3.57 -2.81
CA LYS A 218 -9.75 2.34 -2.57
C LYS A 218 -9.18 1.71 -3.85
N ILE A 219 -9.98 1.69 -4.93
CA ILE A 219 -9.54 1.22 -6.25
C ILE A 219 -8.42 2.09 -6.79
N ILE A 220 -8.54 3.42 -6.72
CA ILE A 220 -7.52 4.34 -7.23
C ILE A 220 -6.23 4.28 -6.40
N ALA A 221 -6.34 4.13 -5.07
CA ALA A 221 -5.17 3.95 -4.21
C ALA A 221 -4.38 2.67 -4.55
N SER A 222 -5.08 1.60 -4.95
CA SER A 222 -4.46 0.30 -5.27
C SER A 222 -4.06 0.15 -6.75
N SER A 223 -4.79 0.78 -7.66
CA SER A 223 -4.56 0.77 -9.11
C SER A 223 -4.49 2.19 -9.71
N PRO A 224 -3.42 2.96 -9.41
CA PRO A 224 -3.28 4.33 -9.90
C PRO A 224 -3.38 4.48 -11.42
N HIS A 225 -2.92 3.48 -12.20
CA HIS A 225 -2.91 3.50 -13.66
C HIS A 225 -4.28 3.75 -14.30
N LEU A 226 -5.38 3.46 -13.59
CA LEU A 226 -6.73 3.80 -14.04
C LEU A 226 -6.93 5.31 -14.20
N LEU A 227 -6.13 6.13 -13.52
CA LEU A 227 -6.13 7.58 -13.68
C LEU A 227 -5.44 8.06 -14.96
N ARG A 228 -4.75 7.20 -15.72
CA ARG A 228 -4.16 7.57 -17.03
C ARG A 228 -5.12 7.35 -18.20
N GLY A 229 -5.13 8.26 -19.17
CA GLY A 229 -5.84 8.09 -20.44
C GLY A 229 -7.36 7.93 -20.32
N ASN A 230 -7.95 7.15 -21.23
CA ASN A 230 -9.39 6.85 -21.25
C ASN A 230 -9.77 5.77 -20.20
N VAL A 231 -11.07 5.48 -20.09
CA VAL A 231 -11.57 4.43 -19.20
C VAL A 231 -11.01 3.06 -19.63
N ASP A 232 -10.34 2.40 -18.70
CA ASP A 232 -9.77 1.06 -18.86
C ASP A 232 -10.88 0.02 -19.11
N GLN A 233 -10.81 -0.66 -20.25
CA GLN A 233 -11.87 -1.56 -20.70
C GLN A 233 -11.87 -2.87 -19.92
N GLU A 234 -10.70 -3.33 -19.50
CA GLU A 234 -10.54 -4.52 -18.67
C GLU A 234 -11.14 -4.32 -17.29
N PHE A 235 -10.92 -3.15 -16.66
CA PHE A 235 -11.55 -2.74 -15.42
C PHE A 235 -13.08 -2.72 -15.54
N VAL A 236 -13.62 -2.06 -16.57
CA VAL A 236 -15.07 -2.05 -16.83
C VAL A 236 -15.59 -3.47 -17.08
N GLY A 237 -14.82 -4.31 -17.78
CA GLY A 237 -15.13 -5.72 -18.02
C GLY A 237 -15.26 -6.51 -16.72
N VAL A 238 -14.34 -6.32 -15.77
CA VAL A 238 -14.41 -6.96 -14.45
C VAL A 238 -15.68 -6.51 -13.71
N LEU A 239 -15.97 -5.21 -13.66
CA LEU A 239 -17.17 -4.70 -13.00
C LEU A 239 -18.46 -5.25 -13.64
N ALA A 240 -18.52 -5.30 -14.97
CA ALA A 240 -19.67 -5.84 -15.67
C ALA A 240 -19.87 -7.33 -15.37
N LYS A 241 -18.77 -8.11 -15.27
CA LYS A 241 -18.83 -9.53 -14.96
C LYS A 241 -19.23 -9.80 -13.50
N LEU A 242 -18.67 -9.07 -12.54
CA LEU A 242 -19.07 -9.18 -11.14
C LEU A 242 -20.56 -8.92 -10.98
N LYS A 243 -21.06 -7.85 -11.61
CA LYS A 243 -22.49 -7.52 -11.59
C LYS A 243 -23.35 -8.59 -12.26
N LYS A 244 -22.94 -9.13 -13.40
CA LYS A 244 -23.64 -10.24 -14.09
C LYS A 244 -23.75 -11.48 -13.20
N VAL A 245 -22.71 -11.77 -12.43
CA VAL A 245 -22.64 -12.90 -11.50
C VAL A 245 -23.45 -12.65 -10.21
N GLY A 246 -23.97 -11.43 -9.99
CA GLY A 246 -24.74 -11.10 -8.78
C GLY A 246 -23.90 -10.54 -7.62
N ILE A 247 -22.66 -10.12 -7.89
CA ILE A 247 -21.76 -9.51 -6.91
C ILE A 247 -21.85 -7.99 -7.01
N GLU A 248 -22.30 -7.37 -5.91
CA GLU A 248 -22.31 -5.92 -5.75
C GLU A 248 -20.89 -5.36 -5.58
N TYR A 249 -20.66 -4.11 -6.00
CA TYR A 249 -19.31 -3.53 -5.99
C TYR A 249 -18.75 -3.26 -4.58
N ASP A 250 -19.60 -3.17 -3.56
CA ASP A 250 -19.19 -3.09 -2.16
C ASP A 250 -18.25 -4.26 -1.76
N TRP A 251 -18.40 -5.40 -2.42
CA TRP A 251 -17.52 -6.57 -2.25
C TRP A 251 -16.04 -6.24 -2.54
N LEU A 252 -15.76 -5.39 -3.53
CA LEU A 252 -14.39 -4.93 -3.81
C LEU A 252 -13.87 -4.06 -2.66
N GLU A 253 -14.73 -3.20 -2.11
CA GLU A 253 -14.36 -2.38 -0.97
C GLU A 253 -14.04 -3.22 0.27
N GLU A 254 -14.78 -4.31 0.50
CA GLU A 254 -14.55 -5.20 1.64
C GLU A 254 -13.25 -6.02 1.53
N HIS A 255 -12.93 -6.50 0.32
CA HIS A 255 -11.87 -7.51 0.16
C HIS A 255 -10.58 -7.01 -0.50
N MET A 256 -10.58 -5.86 -1.17
CA MET A 256 -9.34 -5.31 -1.72
C MET A 256 -8.42 -4.78 -0.60
N SER A 257 -7.12 -4.80 -0.85
CA SER A 257 -6.10 -4.15 -0.03
C SER A 257 -5.54 -2.96 -0.77
N GLU A 258 -5.43 -1.81 -0.10
CA GLU A 258 -4.77 -0.63 -0.68
C GLU A 258 -3.26 -0.81 -0.86
N GLU A 259 -2.67 -1.81 -0.19
CA GLU A 259 -1.24 -2.10 -0.27
C GLU A 259 -0.88 -2.89 -1.52
N ASP A 260 -1.84 -3.66 -2.04
CA ASP A 260 -1.66 -4.49 -3.21
C ASP A 260 -1.81 -3.65 -4.50
N SER A 261 -1.29 -4.18 -5.60
CA SER A 261 -1.50 -3.65 -6.94
C SER A 261 -2.30 -4.64 -7.75
N TYR A 262 -3.42 -4.19 -8.32
CA TYR A 262 -4.32 -5.06 -9.08
C TYR A 262 -4.13 -4.89 -10.58
N ASN A 263 -3.99 -6.01 -11.26
CA ASN A 263 -4.00 -6.13 -12.71
C ASN A 263 -5.38 -6.64 -13.16
N TRP A 264 -6.21 -5.70 -13.62
CA TRP A 264 -7.60 -5.94 -14.01
C TRP A 264 -7.73 -6.88 -15.21
N LYS A 265 -6.76 -6.87 -16.13
CA LYS A 265 -6.69 -7.81 -17.24
C LYS A 265 -6.59 -9.26 -16.75
N ASN A 266 -5.65 -9.56 -15.84
CA ASN A 266 -5.50 -10.92 -15.30
C ASN A 266 -6.75 -11.37 -14.53
N MET A 267 -7.39 -10.46 -13.79
CA MET A 267 -8.65 -10.75 -13.10
C MET A 267 -9.75 -11.10 -14.11
N LEU A 268 -9.87 -10.30 -15.19
CA LEU A 268 -10.85 -10.54 -16.24
C LEU A 268 -10.61 -11.86 -16.96
N ASP A 269 -9.36 -12.16 -17.31
CA ASP A 269 -8.95 -13.42 -17.94
C ASP A 269 -9.30 -14.63 -17.05
N LEU A 270 -9.07 -14.53 -15.75
CA LEU A 270 -9.46 -15.57 -14.79
C LEU A 270 -10.97 -15.77 -14.74
N ILE A 271 -11.75 -14.68 -14.70
CA ILE A 271 -13.23 -14.77 -14.71
C ILE A 271 -13.70 -15.46 -16.00
N PHE A 272 -13.11 -15.14 -17.15
CA PHE A 272 -13.43 -15.80 -18.41
C PHE A 272 -13.05 -17.28 -18.40
N LEU A 273 -11.88 -17.63 -17.87
CA LEU A 273 -11.44 -19.01 -17.75
C LEU A 273 -12.40 -19.82 -16.86
N LEU A 274 -12.82 -19.26 -15.73
CA LEU A 274 -13.80 -19.88 -14.83
C LEU A 274 -15.19 -20.02 -15.50
N SER A 275 -15.62 -19.00 -16.24
CA SER A 275 -16.88 -19.05 -17.00
C SER A 275 -16.84 -20.10 -18.10
N GLY A 276 -15.67 -20.38 -18.68
CA GLY A 276 -15.46 -21.43 -19.69
C GLY A 276 -15.45 -22.86 -19.13
N MET A 277 -15.53 -23.05 -17.81
CA MET A 277 -15.57 -24.38 -17.15
C MET A 277 -17.00 -24.87 -16.89
N ASP A 278 -18.00 -24.36 -17.61
CA ASP A 278 -19.43 -24.65 -17.42
C ASP A 278 -19.93 -24.39 -15.97
N LEU A 279 -19.30 -23.44 -15.27
CA LEU A 279 -19.79 -22.94 -13.99
C LEU A 279 -20.97 -22.00 -14.23
N SER A 280 -22.09 -22.22 -13.55
CA SER A 280 -23.20 -21.27 -13.59
C SER A 280 -22.81 -19.96 -12.89
N ASP A 281 -23.47 -18.87 -13.26
CA ASP A 281 -23.27 -17.57 -12.61
C ASP A 281 -23.47 -17.70 -11.08
N GLU A 282 -24.44 -18.47 -10.60
CA GLU A 282 -24.66 -18.75 -9.16
C GLU A 282 -23.48 -19.46 -8.48
N GLN A 283 -22.82 -20.39 -9.18
CA GLN A 283 -21.64 -21.10 -8.66
C GLN A 283 -20.44 -20.15 -8.58
N LEU A 284 -20.27 -19.28 -9.57
CA LEU A 284 -19.23 -18.23 -9.56
C LEU A 284 -19.47 -17.22 -8.45
N GLU A 285 -20.72 -16.83 -8.21
CA GLU A 285 -21.09 -15.91 -7.14
C GLU A 285 -20.68 -16.48 -5.78
N LYS A 286 -21.11 -17.72 -5.52
CA LYS A 286 -20.79 -18.42 -4.27
C LYS A 286 -19.28 -18.59 -4.09
N LEU A 287 -18.56 -18.89 -5.18
CA LEU A 287 -17.11 -19.06 -5.15
C LEU A 287 -16.40 -17.77 -4.74
N PHE A 288 -16.69 -16.65 -5.40
CA PHE A 288 -16.03 -15.38 -5.09
C PHE A 288 -16.44 -14.82 -3.72
N ARG A 289 -17.68 -15.04 -3.27
CA ARG A 289 -18.09 -14.66 -1.91
C ARG A 289 -17.36 -15.47 -0.83
N GLN A 290 -17.08 -16.75 -1.10
CA GLN A 290 -16.38 -17.61 -0.13
C GLN A 290 -14.86 -17.41 -0.17
N HIS A 291 -14.30 -17.17 -1.36
CA HIS A 291 -12.87 -17.13 -1.61
C HIS A 291 -12.49 -15.94 -2.50
N PRO A 292 -12.59 -14.71 -1.97
CA PRO A 292 -12.24 -13.50 -2.71
C PRO A 292 -10.77 -13.46 -3.14
N ASP A 293 -9.91 -14.13 -2.37
CA ASP A 293 -8.49 -14.32 -2.64
C ASP A 293 -8.22 -15.03 -3.98
N LEU A 294 -9.13 -15.90 -4.46
CA LEU A 294 -8.95 -16.54 -5.76
C LEU A 294 -8.85 -15.52 -6.91
N LEU A 295 -9.60 -14.42 -6.81
CA LEU A 295 -9.62 -13.36 -7.82
C LEU A 295 -8.68 -12.21 -7.47
N LEU A 296 -8.62 -11.83 -6.19
CA LEU A 296 -7.92 -10.62 -5.73
C LEU A 296 -6.44 -10.88 -5.44
N GLU A 297 -6.08 -12.02 -4.85
CA GLU A 297 -4.69 -12.31 -4.47
C GLU A 297 -3.81 -12.42 -5.71
N CYS A 298 -2.79 -11.55 -5.79
CA CYS A 298 -1.95 -11.40 -6.98
C CYS A 298 -2.77 -11.23 -8.28
N SER A 299 -3.97 -10.62 -8.21
CA SER A 299 -4.88 -10.43 -9.34
C SER A 299 -5.25 -11.73 -10.05
N GLY A 300 -5.43 -12.81 -9.29
CA GLY A 300 -5.83 -14.11 -9.83
C GLY A 300 -4.73 -14.86 -10.57
N ARG A 301 -3.50 -14.34 -10.60
CA ARG A 301 -2.38 -14.98 -11.29
C ARG A 301 -2.03 -16.34 -10.67
N ILE A 302 -2.04 -16.42 -9.34
CA ILE A 302 -1.73 -17.69 -8.64
C ILE A 302 -2.77 -18.74 -9.00
N THR A 303 -4.05 -18.38 -8.90
CA THR A 303 -5.19 -19.24 -9.28
C THR A 303 -5.08 -19.70 -10.73
N SER A 304 -4.83 -18.77 -11.66
CA SER A 304 -4.64 -19.07 -13.09
C SER A 304 -3.48 -20.03 -13.33
N CYS A 305 -2.34 -19.82 -12.65
CA CYS A 305 -1.18 -20.71 -12.73
C CYS A 305 -1.48 -22.11 -12.20
N LEU A 306 -2.21 -22.24 -11.09
CA LEU A 306 -2.58 -23.54 -10.54
C LEU A 306 -3.50 -24.32 -11.48
N PHE A 307 -4.49 -23.65 -12.08
CA PHE A 307 -5.34 -24.29 -13.09
C PHE A 307 -4.54 -24.70 -14.32
N GLY A 308 -3.65 -23.83 -14.81
CA GLY A 308 -2.75 -24.16 -15.91
C GLY A 308 -1.83 -25.34 -15.60
N LEU A 309 -1.36 -25.48 -14.36
CA LEU A 309 -0.56 -26.63 -13.92
C LEU A 309 -1.38 -27.91 -13.89
N LEU A 310 -2.57 -27.90 -13.28
CA LEU A 310 -3.45 -29.08 -13.23
C LEU A 310 -3.77 -29.62 -14.63
N LEU A 311 -4.14 -28.73 -15.55
CA LEU A 311 -4.40 -29.10 -16.94
C LEU A 311 -3.15 -29.67 -17.63
N LYS A 312 -1.96 -29.11 -17.38
CA LYS A 312 -0.69 -29.64 -17.91
C LYS A 312 -0.33 -31.02 -17.37
N PHE A 313 -0.74 -31.35 -16.14
CA PHE A 313 -0.50 -32.66 -15.53
C PHE A 313 -1.62 -33.68 -15.80
N GLY A 314 -2.49 -33.40 -16.76
CA GLY A 314 -3.49 -34.35 -17.26
C GLY A 314 -4.83 -34.31 -16.54
N SER A 315 -5.06 -33.35 -15.64
CA SER A 315 -6.40 -33.10 -15.11
C SER A 315 -7.30 -32.58 -16.22
N THR A 316 -8.55 -33.04 -16.24
CA THR A 316 -9.58 -32.51 -17.13
C THR A 316 -10.15 -31.20 -16.58
N LEU A 317 -10.85 -30.43 -17.42
CA LEU A 317 -11.59 -29.25 -16.95
C LEU A 317 -12.63 -29.61 -15.88
N GLY A 318 -13.22 -30.81 -15.96
CA GLY A 318 -14.14 -31.34 -14.96
C GLY A 318 -13.47 -31.59 -13.60
N ASP A 319 -12.24 -32.10 -13.60
CA ASP A 319 -11.47 -32.32 -12.36
C ASP A 319 -11.14 -30.99 -11.68
N VAL A 320 -10.70 -29.99 -12.46
CA VAL A 320 -10.41 -28.64 -11.98
C VAL A 320 -11.68 -27.98 -11.42
N ARG A 321 -12.79 -28.07 -12.14
CA ARG A 321 -14.10 -27.59 -11.67
C ARG A 321 -14.47 -28.22 -10.32
N THR A 322 -14.33 -29.54 -10.20
CA THR A 322 -14.66 -30.26 -8.97
C THR A 322 -13.78 -29.80 -7.81
N ALA A 323 -12.48 -29.60 -8.05
CA ALA A 323 -11.54 -29.08 -7.05
C ALA A 323 -11.89 -27.65 -6.60
N ILE A 324 -12.39 -26.80 -7.50
CA ILE A 324 -12.86 -25.43 -7.18
C ILE A 324 -14.15 -25.48 -6.35
N LEU A 325 -15.10 -26.37 -6.66
CA LEU A 325 -16.35 -26.45 -5.90
C LEU A 325 -16.17 -27.09 -4.52
N GLN A 326 -15.13 -27.90 -4.35
CA GLN A 326 -14.73 -28.49 -3.07
C GLN A 326 -13.76 -27.60 -2.29
N PHE A 327 -13.57 -26.34 -2.69
CA PHE A 327 -12.65 -25.45 -1.99
C PHE A 327 -13.05 -25.35 -0.51
N PRO A 328 -12.14 -25.68 0.42
CA PRO A 328 -12.47 -25.70 1.84
C PRO A 328 -12.75 -24.27 2.30
N LYS A 329 -13.87 -24.11 3.02
CA LYS A 329 -14.22 -22.83 3.66
C LYS A 329 -13.13 -22.50 4.69
N TYR A 330 -12.28 -21.53 4.40
CA TYR A 330 -11.42 -20.95 5.42
C TYR A 330 -12.28 -20.02 6.28
N GLN A 331 -12.46 -20.36 7.56
CA GLN A 331 -12.72 -19.35 8.57
C GLN A 331 -11.35 -18.75 8.93
N LEU A 332 -11.18 -17.47 8.63
CA LEU A 332 -10.03 -16.68 9.08
C LEU A 332 -10.10 -16.46 10.59
#